data_AF-A0A9E5KEY1-F1
#
_entry.id   AF-A0A9E5KEY1-F1
#
_cell.length_a   1.000
_cell.length_b   1.000
_cell.length_c   1.000
_cell.angle_alpha   90.00
_cell.angle_beta   90.00
_cell.angle_gamma   90.00
#
_symmetry.space_group_name_H-M   'P 1'
#
loop_
_entity.id
_entity.type
_entity.pdbx_description
1 polymer ?
#
loop_
_entity_poly.entity_id
_entity_poly.type
_entity_poly.pdbx_seq_one_letter_code
_entity_poly.pdbx_strand_id
1 'polypeptide(L)'
;MVAVTPDRYDYSILIADDDVAMRDVLREVVASAGFTTLVVSCGEEALDVVGQKAVHLALLDMHMPGLTGLETLQLVRQCQPFWSPRTRHEV
;
A
#
# COMPACT_ATOMS: atom_id res chain seq x y z
N MET A 1 34.88 -8.57 -7.73
CA MET A 1 33.67 -7.94 -8.30
C MET A 1 32.70 -7.71 -7.14
N VAL A 2 32.65 -6.50 -6.60
CA VAL A 2 31.65 -6.15 -5.58
C VAL A 2 30.39 -5.81 -6.35
N ALA A 3 29.37 -6.66 -6.28
CA ALA A 3 28.05 -6.31 -6.77
C ALA A 3 27.51 -5.20 -5.86
N VAL A 4 27.53 -3.96 -6.33
CA VAL A 4 26.72 -2.90 -5.74
C VAL A 4 25.29 -3.26 -6.09
N THR A 5 24.58 -3.93 -5.19
CA THR A 5 23.13 -4.01 -5.28
C THR A 5 22.59 -2.59 -5.09
N PRO A 6 21.76 -2.06 -6.00
CA PRO A 6 21.12 -0.77 -5.76
C PRO A 6 20.36 -0.87 -4.45
N ASP A 7 20.32 0.22 -3.67
CA ASP A 7 19.58 0.31 -2.40
C ASP A 7 18.19 -0.32 -2.59
N ARG A 8 18.02 -1.58 -2.14
CA ARG A 8 16.71 -2.22 -2.11
C ARG A 8 16.02 -1.62 -0.91
N TYR A 9 15.33 -0.51 -1.14
CA TYR A 9 14.34 -0.06 -0.20
C TYR A 9 13.31 -1.18 -0.03
N ASP A 10 13.14 -1.67 1.20
CA ASP A 10 12.08 -2.60 1.58
C ASP A 10 10.74 -1.85 1.55
N TYR A 11 10.24 -1.59 0.34
CA TYR A 11 8.99 -0.89 0.14
C TYR A 11 7.82 -1.83 0.41
N SER A 12 7.08 -1.51 1.47
CA SER A 12 5.77 -2.09 1.79
C SER A 12 4.63 -1.43 1.02
N ILE A 13 3.80 -2.24 0.37
CA ILE A 13 2.61 -1.86 -0.38
C ILE A 13 1.38 -2.42 0.32
N LEU A 14 0.42 -1.55 0.64
CA LEU A 14 -0.87 -1.92 1.20
C LEU A 14 -1.85 -2.24 0.07
N ILE A 15 -2.60 -3.32 0.19
CA ILE A 15 -3.67 -3.73 -0.72
C ILE A 15 -4.94 -3.88 0.12
N ALA A 16 -5.94 -3.04 -0.13
CA ALA A 16 -7.26 -3.11 0.50
C ALA A 16 -8.31 -3.42 -0.55
N ASP A 17 -8.88 -4.62 -0.48
CA ASP A 17 -9.86 -5.14 -1.43
C ASP A 17 -10.70 -6.21 -0.70
N ASP A 18 -12.03 -6.11 -0.79
CA ASP A 18 -12.93 -7.02 -0.10
C ASP A 18 -13.06 -8.38 -0.82
N ASP A 19 -12.74 -8.42 -2.12
CA ASP A 19 -12.63 -9.65 -2.90
C ASP A 19 -11.31 -10.38 -2.59
N VAL A 20 -11.43 -11.53 -1.92
CA VAL A 20 -10.28 -12.36 -1.55
C VAL A 20 -9.47 -12.82 -2.77
N ALA A 21 -10.13 -13.17 -3.88
CA ALA A 21 -9.46 -13.67 -5.07
C ALA A 21 -8.66 -12.55 -5.77
N MET A 22 -9.24 -11.36 -5.91
CA MET A 22 -8.52 -10.21 -6.49
C MET A 22 -7.35 -9.80 -5.61
N ARG A 23 -7.56 -9.73 -4.29
CA ARG A 23 -6.53 -9.41 -3.31
C ARG A 23 -5.35 -10.38 -3.35
N ASP A 24 -5.60 -11.68 -3.50
CA ASP A 24 -4.53 -12.68 -3.62
C ASP A 24 -3.74 -12.54 -4.94
N VAL A 25 -4.42 -12.28 -6.05
CA VAL A 25 -3.76 -12.01 -7.34
C VAL A 25 -2.87 -10.77 -7.24
N LEU A 26 -3.38 -9.68 -6.69
CA LEU A 26 -2.60 -8.46 -6.50
C LEU A 26 -1.40 -8.69 -5.56
N ARG A 27 -1.60 -9.44 -4.47
CA ARG A 27 -0.53 -9.81 -3.55
C ARG A 27 0.58 -10.57 -4.26
N GLU A 28 0.24 -11.55 -5.09
CA GLU A 28 1.22 -12.34 -5.84
C GLU A 28 1.98 -11.47 -6.84
N VAL A 29 1.29 -10.63 -7.61
CA VAL A 29 1.91 -9.72 -8.58
C VAL A 29 2.87 -8.76 -7.88
N VAL A 30 2.45 -8.14 -6.78
CA VAL A 30 3.27 -7.18 -6.03
C VAL A 30 4.46 -7.86 -5.36
N ALA A 31 4.26 -9.02 -4.74
CA ALA A 31 5.35 -9.79 -4.12
C ALA A 31 6.37 -10.28 -5.16
N SER A 32 5.92 -10.69 -6.35
CA SER A 32 6.80 -11.11 -7.44
C SER A 32 7.72 -9.99 -7.95
N ALA A 33 7.27 -8.73 -7.82
CA ALA A 33 8.06 -7.55 -8.13
C ALA A 33 9.09 -7.19 -7.04
N GLY A 34 9.13 -7.95 -5.93
CA GLY A 34 10.10 -7.78 -4.84
C GLY A 34 9.67 -6.84 -3.73
N PHE A 35 8.38 -6.49 -3.66
CA PHE A 35 7.83 -5.62 -2.61
C PHE A 35 7.22 -6.43 -1.46
N THR A 36 7.21 -5.84 -0.27
CA THR A 36 6.48 -6.42 0.87
C THR A 36 5.00 -6.07 0.74
N THR A 37 4.11 -7.03 0.90
CA THR A 37 2.66 -6.80 0.81
C THR A 37 2.01 -6.78 2.19
N LEU A 38 1.21 -5.76 2.46
CA LEU A 38 0.26 -5.69 3.57
C LEU A 38 -1.13 -5.83 2.97
N VAL A 39 -1.92 -6.82 3.37
CA VAL A 39 -3.24 -7.08 2.79
C VAL A 39 -4.32 -6.92 3.85
N VAL A 40 -5.42 -6.27 3.50
CA VAL A 40 -6.57 -5.99 4.36
C VAL A 40 -7.87 -6.11 3.55
N SER A 41 -9.02 -6.24 4.23
CA SER A 41 -10.32 -6.49 3.59
C SER A 41 -11.22 -5.27 3.49
N CYS A 42 -10.90 -4.22 4.24
CA CYS A 42 -11.75 -3.04 4.36
C CYS A 42 -10.93 -1.80 4.72
N GLY A 43 -11.58 -0.63 4.66
CA GLY A 43 -10.93 0.64 4.91
C GLY A 43 -10.50 0.87 6.36
N GLU A 44 -11.21 0.29 7.34
CA GLU A 44 -10.88 0.41 8.76
C GLU A 44 -9.56 -0.30 9.07
N GLU A 45 -9.39 -1.54 8.59
CA GLU A 45 -8.13 -2.28 8.70
C GLU A 45 -6.99 -1.55 7.98
N ALA A 46 -7.29 -0.90 6.84
CA ALA A 46 -6.30 -0.09 6.13
C ALA A 46 -5.80 1.09 6.98
N LEU A 47 -6.70 1.78 7.69
CA LEU A 47 -6.34 2.86 8.62
C LEU A 47 -5.49 2.36 9.78
N ASP A 48 -5.85 1.22 10.37
CA ASP A 48 -5.08 0.59 11.43
C ASP A 48 -3.66 0.24 10.98
N VAL A 49 -3.52 -0.34 9.78
CA VAL A 49 -2.22 -0.69 9.21
C VAL A 49 -1.37 0.55 8.95
N VAL A 50 -1.95 1.60 8.35
CA VAL A 50 -1.23 2.86 8.09
C VAL A 50 -0.82 3.56 9.40
N GLY A 51 -1.58 3.40 10.48
CA GLY A 51 -1.22 3.92 11.79
C GLY A 51 -0.06 3.19 12.47
N GLN A 52 0.19 1.93 12.11
CA GLN A 52 1.13 1.05 12.81
C GLN A 52 2.38 0.69 12.00
N LYS A 53 2.29 0.71 10.67
CA LYS A 53 3.33 0.24 9.76
C LYS A 53 3.69 1.32 8.75
N ALA A 54 4.94 1.31 8.28
CA ALA A 54 5.35 2.12 7.14
C ALA A 54 4.71 1.58 5.86
N VAL A 55 3.91 2.41 5.20
CA VAL A 55 3.29 2.11 3.90
C VAL A 55 3.78 3.14 2.88
N HIS A 56 4.26 2.67 1.74
CA HIS A 56 4.84 3.52 0.69
C HIS A 56 3.91 3.70 -0.50
N LEU A 57 3.01 2.76 -0.71
CA LEU A 57 1.94 2.78 -1.70
C LEU A 57 0.72 2.05 -1.14
N ALA A 58 -0.48 2.54 -1.43
CA ALA A 58 -1.72 1.84 -1.14
C ALA A 58 -2.50 1.64 -2.44
N LEU A 59 -2.93 0.40 -2.69
CA LEU A 59 -3.91 0.03 -3.69
C LEU A 59 -5.22 -0.17 -2.94
N LEU A 60 -6.21 0.67 -3.23
CA LEU A 60 -7.50 0.67 -2.52
C LEU A 60 -8.59 0.37 -3.53
N ASP A 61 -9.43 -0.62 -3.23
CA ASP A 61 -10.69 -0.80 -3.92
C ASP A 61 -11.65 0.35 -3.56
N MET A 62 -12.43 0.79 -4.55
CA MET A 62 -13.39 1.88 -4.39
C MET A 62 -14.66 1.42 -3.66
N HIS A 63 -15.00 0.14 -3.74
CA HIS A 63 -16.27 -0.41 -3.31
C HIS A 63 -16.11 -1.46 -2.20
N MET A 64 -15.59 -1.04 -1.06
CA MET A 64 -15.50 -1.89 0.14
C MET A 64 -16.69 -1.68 1.09
N PRO A 65 -17.07 -2.69 1.89
CA PRO A 65 -18.00 -2.52 2.99
C PRO A 65 -17.41 -1.60 4.08
N GLY A 66 -18.27 -0.80 4.71
CA GLY A 66 -17.84 0.20 5.69
C GLY A 66 -17.31 1.44 5.00
N LEU A 67 -16.00 1.69 5.13
CA LEU A 67 -15.32 2.79 4.45
C LEU A 67 -14.99 2.44 2.99
N THR A 68 -15.41 3.31 2.07
CA THR A 68 -14.98 3.25 0.66
C THR A 68 -13.49 3.59 0.54
N GLY A 69 -12.83 3.13 -0.53
CA GLY A 69 -11.43 3.47 -0.78
C GLY A 69 -11.15 4.98 -0.83
N LEU A 70 -12.11 5.78 -1.29
CA LEU A 70 -11.98 7.24 -1.30
C LEU A 70 -12.05 7.84 0.12
N GLU A 71 -12.97 7.38 0.96
CA GLU A 71 -13.07 7.80 2.36
C GLU A 71 -11.82 7.36 3.15
N THR A 72 -11.35 6.13 2.93
CA THR A 72 -10.09 5.63 3.48
C THR A 72 -8.92 6.52 3.09
N LEU A 73 -8.79 6.88 1.80
CA LEU A 73 -7.73 7.77 1.33
C LEU A 73 -7.80 9.15 1.99
N GLN A 74 -8.99 9.71 2.15
CA GLN A 74 -9.20 11.00 2.81
C GLN A 74 -8.75 10.95 4.27
N LEU A 75 -9.12 9.89 5.01
CA LEU A 75 -8.74 9.71 6.41
C LEU A 75 -7.24 9.44 6.56
N VAL A 76 -6.64 8.59 5.71
CA VAL A 76 -5.19 8.36 5.68
C VAL A 76 -4.43 9.68 5.51
N ARG A 77 -4.86 10.55 4.59
CA ARG A 77 -4.23 11.86 4.37
C ARG A 77 -4.34 12.80 5.57
N GLN A 78 -5.41 12.69 6.35
CA GLN A 78 -5.57 13.47 7.59
C GLN A 78 -4.63 12.96 8.69
N CYS A 79 -4.47 11.64 8.81
CA CYS A 79 -3.58 11.01 9.79
C CYS A 79 -2.10 11.12 9.43
N GLN A 80 -1.76 11.11 8.14
CA GLN A 80 -0.40 11.13 7.60
C GLN A 80 -0.23 12.26 6.57
N PRO A 81 -0.17 13.54 7.01
CA PRO A 81 -0.12 14.69 6.11
C PRO A 81 1.14 14.74 5.23
N PHE A 82 2.19 13.99 5.58
CA PHE A 82 3.42 13.86 4.78
C PHE A 82 3.44 12.63 3.87
N TRP A 83 2.32 11.91 3.73
CA TRP A 83 2.14 10.96 2.62
C TRP A 83 2.09 11.77 1.31
N SER A 84 3.26 12.07 0.78
CA SER A 84 3.45 12.60 -0.56
C SER A 84 4.06 11.49 -1.42
N PRO A 85 3.58 11.25 -2.65
CA PRO A 85 4.37 10.53 -3.63
C PRO A 85 5.72 11.24 -3.72
N ARG A 86 6.80 10.61 -3.27
CA ARG A 86 8.16 11.11 -3.55
C ARG A 86 8.44 10.85 -5.02
N THR A 87 7.80 11.59 -5.92
CA THR A 87 8.22 11.66 -7.31
C THR A 87 9.50 12.48 -7.37
N ARG A 88 10.63 11.82 -7.09
CA ARG A 88 11.94 12.35 -7.43
C ARG A 88 12.64 11.32 -8.32
N HIS A 89 12.37 11.42 -9.61
CA HIS A 89 13.34 11.10 -10.64
C HIS A 89 13.36 12.31 -11.57
N GLU A 90 14.23 13.26 -11.24
CA GLU A 90 14.81 14.15 -12.25
C GLU A 90 15.62 13.23 -13.18
N VAL A 91 15.20 13.15 -14.43
CA VAL A 91 16.02 12.74 -15.57
C VAL A 91 16.28 13.95 -16.43
#